data_AF-A0A965MVA3-F1
#
_entry.id   AF-A0A965MVA3-F1
#
_cell.length_a   1.000
_cell.length_b   1.000
_cell.length_c   1.000
_cell.angle_alpha   90.00
_cell.angle_beta   90.00
_cell.angle_gamma   90.00
#
_symmetry.space_group_name_H-M   'P 1'
#
loop_
_entity.id
_entity.type
_entity.pdbx_description
1 polymer ?
#
loop_
_entity_poly.entity_id
_entity_poly.type
_entity_poly.pdbx_seq_one_letter_code
_entity_poly.pdbx_strand_id
1 'polypeptide(L)'
;MAIDMNTNTNPQWGTPRMNCDVVRIFRKWGFAWGGNFWPTDGMHFEWVGERRDQMGYPSRYCPNKVPVPATTVPSTTTSTTTSTTTSSSSTTSTTSTTTTVPMTVTT
;
A
#
# COMPACT_ATOMS: atom_id res chain seq x y z
N MET A 1 -4.96 13.89 -15.63
CA MET A 1 -6.32 13.29 -15.65
C MET A 1 -6.51 12.53 -14.35
N ALA A 2 -7.72 12.43 -13.82
CA ALA A 2 -7.98 11.70 -12.59
C ALA A 2 -9.31 10.94 -12.65
N ILE A 3 -9.44 9.92 -11.80
CA ILE A 3 -10.65 9.13 -11.62
C ILE A 3 -10.84 8.84 -10.14
N ASP A 4 -12.09 8.95 -9.69
CA ASP A 4 -12.50 8.56 -8.35
C ASP A 4 -13.33 7.27 -8.43
N MET A 5 -13.03 6.29 -7.58
CA MET A 5 -13.78 5.03 -7.55
C MET A 5 -14.05 4.55 -6.13
N ASN A 6 -15.12 3.76 -5.98
CA ASN A 6 -15.58 3.26 -4.68
C ASN A 6 -15.81 4.40 -3.66
N THR A 7 -16.34 5.54 -4.13
CA THR A 7 -16.51 6.78 -3.34
C THR A 7 -17.31 6.58 -2.06
N ASN A 8 -18.31 5.70 -2.07
CA ASN A 8 -19.11 5.35 -0.88
C ASN A 8 -18.28 4.69 0.24
N THR A 9 -17.25 3.91 -0.11
CA THR A 9 -16.41 3.20 0.88
C THR A 9 -15.04 3.84 1.07
N ASN A 10 -14.66 4.77 0.21
CA ASN A 10 -13.40 5.52 0.23
C ASN A 10 -13.62 7.03 0.09
N PRO A 11 -14.46 7.66 0.92
CA PRO A 11 -14.77 9.08 0.76
C PRO A 11 -13.52 9.93 1.00
N GLN A 12 -13.51 11.12 0.40
CA GLN A 12 -12.52 12.15 0.70
C GLN A 12 -12.50 12.40 2.21
N TRP A 13 -11.31 12.64 2.78
CA TRP A 13 -11.10 12.85 4.22
C TRP A 13 -11.40 11.64 5.11
N GLY A 14 -11.98 10.57 4.56
CA GLY A 14 -12.18 9.31 5.25
C GLY A 14 -10.88 8.52 5.38
N THR A 15 -10.90 7.50 6.25
CA THR A 15 -9.83 6.50 6.29
C THR A 15 -9.86 5.70 4.99
N PRO A 16 -8.78 5.66 4.18
CA PRO A 16 -8.74 4.87 2.96
C PRO A 16 -8.93 3.37 3.26
N ARG A 17 -9.83 2.72 2.52
CA ARG A 17 -10.17 1.29 2.61
C ARG A 17 -9.96 0.55 1.27
N MET A 18 -9.36 1.23 0.29
CA MET A 18 -9.12 0.67 -1.04
C MET A 18 -8.27 -0.58 -0.94
N ASN A 19 -8.63 -1.64 -1.67
CA ASN A 19 -7.84 -2.86 -1.70
C ASN A 19 -6.44 -2.54 -2.27
N CYS A 20 -5.38 -2.92 -1.55
CA CYS A 20 -4.01 -2.60 -1.95
C CYS A 20 -3.58 -3.23 -3.28
N ASP A 21 -4.22 -4.30 -3.74
CA ASP A 21 -3.95 -4.86 -5.05
C ASP A 21 -4.48 -3.98 -6.18
N VAL A 22 -5.65 -3.34 -5.99
CA VAL A 22 -6.16 -2.29 -6.90
C VAL A 22 -5.17 -1.13 -6.93
N VAL A 23 -4.74 -0.64 -5.76
CA VAL A 23 -3.76 0.44 -5.67
C VAL A 23 -2.47 0.10 -6.43
N ARG A 24 -1.95 -1.12 -6.28
CA ARG A 24 -0.74 -1.58 -6.96
C ARG A 24 -0.92 -1.70 -8.48
N ILE A 25 -2.08 -2.14 -8.95
CA ILE A 25 -2.38 -2.16 -10.39
C ILE A 25 -2.36 -0.74 -10.95
N PHE A 26 -3.02 0.22 -10.30
CA PHE A 26 -3.01 1.61 -10.72
C PHE A 26 -1.59 2.20 -10.73
N ARG A 27 -0.81 1.94 -9.68
CA ARG A 27 0.61 2.34 -9.62
C ARG A 27 1.44 1.74 -10.74
N LYS A 28 1.20 0.47 -11.11
CA LYS A 28 1.87 -0.21 -12.22
C LYS A 28 1.62 0.49 -13.55
N TRP A 29 0.41 0.98 -13.73
CA TRP A 29 0.02 1.63 -14.98
C TRP A 29 0.44 3.08 -15.06
N GLY A 30 0.70 3.77 -13.95
CA GLY A 30 1.19 5.16 -13.97
C GLY A 30 0.30 6.13 -13.22
N PHE A 31 -0.54 5.63 -12.30
CA PHE A 31 -1.35 6.46 -11.43
C PHE A 31 -0.72 6.61 -10.04
N ALA A 32 -0.83 7.81 -9.46
CA ALA A 32 -0.71 8.02 -8.03
C ALA A 32 -2.07 7.82 -7.37
N TRP A 33 -2.06 7.51 -6.07
CA TRP A 33 -3.26 7.22 -5.30
C TRP A 33 -3.40 8.19 -4.13
N GLY A 34 -4.57 8.81 -4.01
CA GLY A 34 -4.85 9.87 -3.05
C GLY A 34 -4.92 9.41 -1.59
N GLY A 35 -4.98 8.11 -1.32
CA GLY A 35 -4.89 7.58 0.05
C GLY A 35 -3.56 7.92 0.74
N ASN A 36 -2.59 8.42 -0.02
CA ASN A 36 -1.31 8.91 0.47
C ASN A 36 -1.19 10.43 0.55
N PHE A 37 -2.20 11.18 0.10
CA PHE A 37 -2.16 12.63 0.10
C PHE A 37 -2.52 13.18 1.47
N TRP A 38 -2.20 14.45 1.68
CA TRP A 38 -2.73 15.21 2.79
C TRP A 38 -3.64 16.30 2.23
N PRO A 39 -4.93 16.27 2.54
CA PRO A 39 -5.66 15.25 3.31
C PRO A 39 -5.83 13.94 2.52
N THR A 40 -6.10 12.84 3.21
CA THR A 40 -6.22 11.54 2.56
C THR A 40 -7.48 11.46 1.70
N ASP A 41 -7.33 10.97 0.48
CA ASP A 41 -8.42 10.79 -0.48
C ASP A 41 -8.39 9.38 -1.08
N GLY A 42 -9.04 8.44 -0.40
CA GLY A 42 -8.95 7.02 -0.73
C GLY A 42 -9.55 6.64 -2.08
N MET A 43 -10.48 7.43 -2.62
CA MET A 43 -11.13 7.18 -3.91
C MET A 43 -10.30 7.66 -5.10
N HIS A 44 -9.41 8.63 -4.87
CA HIS A 44 -8.75 9.37 -5.93
C HIS A 44 -7.55 8.66 -6.54
N PHE A 45 -7.51 8.61 -7.87
CA PHE A 45 -6.36 8.18 -8.66
C PHE A 45 -6.04 9.21 -9.73
N GLU A 46 -4.84 9.77 -9.69
CA GLU A 46 -4.37 10.74 -10.69
C GLU A 46 -3.33 10.11 -11.61
N TRP A 47 -3.49 10.30 -12.92
CA TRP A 47 -2.51 9.88 -13.91
C TRP A 47 -1.29 10.79 -13.88
N VAL A 48 -0.12 10.19 -13.64
CA VAL A 48 1.17 10.89 -13.57
C VAL A 48 2.17 10.38 -14.62
N GLY A 49 1.84 9.33 -15.37
CA GLY A 49 2.67 8.77 -16.45
C GLY A 49 3.86 7.93 -15.98
N GLU A 50 4.36 8.18 -14.76
CA GLU A 50 5.46 7.44 -14.17
C GLU A 50 5.00 6.19 -13.42
N ARG A 51 5.73 5.08 -13.59
CA ARG A 51 5.46 3.80 -12.93
C ARG A 51 5.72 3.84 -11.43
N ARG A 52 4.68 4.14 -10.67
CA ARG A 52 4.72 4.25 -9.21
C ARG A 52 4.88 2.90 -8.49
N ASP A 53 4.77 1.77 -9.17
CA ASP A 53 4.97 0.44 -8.57
C ASP A 53 6.43 0.11 -8.31
N GLN A 54 7.35 0.73 -9.06
CA GLN A 54 8.80 0.53 -8.95
C GLN A 54 9.45 1.38 -7.87
N MET A 55 8.72 2.34 -7.31
CA MET A 55 9.20 3.21 -6.25
C MET A 55 8.68 2.71 -4.92
N GLY A 56 9.57 2.60 -3.92
CA GLY A 56 9.11 2.38 -2.57
C GLY A 56 8.30 3.58 -2.08
N TYR A 57 7.09 3.31 -1.62
CA TYR A 57 6.12 4.36 -1.26
C TYR A 57 5.78 4.24 0.22
N PRO A 58 6.08 5.26 1.06
CA PRO A 58 5.79 5.24 2.49
C PRO A 58 4.29 5.48 2.74
N SER A 59 3.47 4.46 2.49
CA SER A 59 2.03 4.49 2.70
C SER A 59 1.65 3.76 3.97
N ARG A 60 0.91 4.46 4.86
CA ARG A 60 0.29 3.86 6.04
C ARG A 60 -0.75 2.80 5.68
N TYR A 61 -1.46 2.98 4.56
CA TYR A 61 -2.61 2.14 4.20
C TYR A 61 -2.25 1.05 3.20
N CYS A 62 -1.45 1.36 2.18
CA CYS A 62 -1.07 0.41 1.13
C CYS A 62 0.39 0.60 0.68
N PRO A 63 1.38 0.03 1.40
CA PRO A 63 2.77 0.08 0.99
C PRO A 63 3.01 -0.72 -0.30
N ASN A 64 3.97 -0.22 -1.11
CA ASN A 64 4.48 -0.97 -2.24
C ASN A 64 5.37 -2.13 -1.76
N LYS A 65 5.50 -3.15 -2.60
CA LYS A 65 6.39 -4.29 -2.33
C LYS A 65 7.87 -3.94 -2.53
N VAL A 66 8.15 -2.81 -3.18
CA VAL A 66 9.52 -2.28 -3.33
C VAL A 66 9.91 -1.53 -2.05
N PRO A 67 11.13 -1.73 -1.52
CA PRO A 67 11.61 -1.00 -0.35
C PRO A 67 11.56 0.51 -0.56
N VAL A 68 11.12 1.24 0.46
CA VAL A 68 11.22 2.72 0.47
C VAL A 68 12.70 3.08 0.45
N PRO A 69 13.15 3.94 -0.49
CA PRO A 69 14.52 4.43 -0.48
C PRO A 69 14.84 5.02 0.89
N ALA A 70 15.86 4.49 1.56
CA ALA A 70 16.32 5.07 2.81
C ALA A 70 17.00 6.40 2.50
N THR A 71 16.33 7.51 2.79
CA THR A 71 17.00 8.80 2.84
C THR A 71 17.93 8.79 4.05
N THR A 72 19.23 8.68 3.82
CA THR A 72 20.25 8.92 4.84
C THR A 72 20.22 10.40 5.19
N VAL A 73 19.41 10.76 6.19
CA VAL A 73 19.49 12.08 6.82
C VAL A 73 20.85 12.14 7.55
N PRO A 74 21.63 13.23 7.44
CA PRO A 74 22.84 13.39 8.24
C PRO A 74 22.48 13.22 9.72
N SER A 75 22.94 12.13 10.31
CA SER A 75 22.70 11.84 11.71
C SER A 75 23.66 12.69 12.54
N THR A 76 23.22 13.84 13.03
CA THR A 76 23.90 14.54 14.11
C THR A 76 23.89 13.62 15.33
N THR A 77 25.06 13.07 15.67
CA THR A 77 25.26 12.17 16.82
C THR A 77 24.81 12.87 18.09
N THR A 78 23.62 12.52 18.59
CA THR A 78 23.25 12.73 19.98
C THR A 78 23.21 11.36 20.62
N SER A 79 24.26 11.05 21.38
CA SER A 79 24.32 9.87 22.23
C SER A 79 23.16 9.90 23.22
N THR A 80 22.15 9.06 23.01
CA THR A 80 21.14 8.79 24.04
C THR A 80 20.96 7.29 24.20
N THR A 81 21.40 6.86 25.38
CA THR A 81 21.37 5.56 26.04
C THR A 81 20.22 4.63 25.66
N THR A 82 20.61 3.38 25.40
CA THR A 82 19.83 2.15 25.31
C THR A 82 18.72 2.04 26.37
N SER A 83 17.53 1.62 25.94
CA SER A 83 16.60 0.86 26.77
C SER A 83 15.87 -0.16 25.90
N THR A 84 16.34 -1.40 26.01
CA THR A 84 15.79 -2.61 25.42
C THR A 84 14.42 -2.89 26.04
N THR A 85 13.37 -2.99 25.22
CA THR A 85 12.13 -3.64 25.66
C THR A 85 11.75 -4.68 24.62
N THR A 86 11.94 -5.93 25.01
CA THR A 86 11.66 -7.15 24.25
C THR A 86 10.15 -7.38 24.24
N SER A 87 9.51 -7.31 23.08
CA SER A 87 8.15 -7.78 22.87
C SER A 87 8.13 -8.78 21.73
N SER A 88 8.32 -10.04 22.12
CA SER A 88 8.11 -11.24 21.33
C SER A 88 6.61 -11.45 21.07
N SER A 89 6.22 -11.52 19.80
CA SER A 89 4.91 -12.02 19.39
C SER A 89 5.05 -12.93 18.17
N SER A 90 5.02 -14.23 18.50
CA SER A 90 4.75 -15.43 17.71
C SER A 90 4.24 -15.27 16.27
N THR A 91 4.99 -15.89 15.36
CA THR A 91 4.57 -16.34 14.03
C THR A 91 3.49 -17.43 14.15
N THR A 92 2.31 -17.20 13.56
CA THR A 92 1.37 -18.27 13.24
C THR A 92 1.20 -18.29 11.71
N SER A 93 1.75 -19.33 11.10
CA SER A 93 1.62 -19.67 9.69
C SER A 93 0.25 -20.29 9.44
N THR A 94 -0.62 -19.59 8.72
CA THR A 94 -1.86 -20.17 8.18
C THR A 94 -1.62 -20.54 6.72
N THR A 95 -1.51 -21.84 6.46
CA THR A 95 -1.46 -22.44 5.13
C THR A 95 -2.84 -22.37 4.49
N SER A 96 -3.02 -21.55 3.46
CA SER A 96 -4.23 -21.55 2.64
C SER A 96 -4.06 -22.57 1.51
N THR A 97 -4.73 -23.71 1.62
CA THR A 97 -4.88 -24.71 0.56
C THR A 97 -5.78 -24.19 -0.55
N THR A 98 -5.26 -24.10 -1.77
CA THR A 98 -6.04 -23.82 -3.00
C THR A 98 -6.76 -25.09 -3.44
N THR A 99 -8.08 -25.13 -3.32
CA THR A 99 -8.92 -26.17 -3.94
C THR A 99 -9.31 -25.70 -5.34
N THR A 100 -8.72 -26.32 -6.37
CA THR A 100 -9.13 -26.19 -7.77
C THR A 100 -10.39 -27.00 -8.02
N VAL A 101 -11.48 -26.34 -8.40
CA VAL A 101 -12.71 -26.99 -8.88
C VAL A 101 -12.70 -26.93 -10.41
N PRO A 102 -12.79 -28.06 -11.13
CA PRO A 102 -12.91 -28.03 -12.59
C PRO A 102 -14.33 -27.61 -13.01
N MET A 103 -14.43 -26.58 -13.85
CA MET A 103 -15.67 -26.26 -14.58
C MET A 103 -15.89 -27.32 -15.66
N THR A 104 -16.96 -28.12 -15.50
CA THR A 104 -17.44 -29.04 -16.53
C THR A 104 -18.25 -28.26 -17.55
N VAL A 105 -17.79 -28.22 -18.80
CA VAL A 105 -18.55 -27.72 -19.94
C VAL A 105 -19.40 -28.87 -20.46
N THR A 106 -20.72 -28.73 -20.41
CA THR A 106 -21.65 -29.67 -21.06
C THR A 106 -21.99 -29.12 -22.45
N THR A 107 -21.74 -29.95 -23.46
CA THR A 107 -22.03 -29.75 -24.89
C THR A 107 -23.52 -29.66 -25.19
#